data_AF-A0A0B2QQS1-F1
#
_entry.id   AF-A0A0B2QQS1-F1
#
_cell.length_a   1.000
_cell.length_b   1.000
_cell.length_c   1.000
_cell.angle_alpha   90.00
_cell.angle_beta   90.00
_cell.angle_gamma   90.00
#
_symmetry.space_group_name_H-M   'P 1'
#
loop_
_entity.id
_entity.type
_entity.pdbx_description
1 polymer ?
#
loop_
_entity_poly.entity_id
_entity_poly.type
_entity_poly.pdbx_seq_one_letter_code
_entity_poly.pdbx_strand_id
1 'polypeptide(L)'
;MLPVNKVLIKLLGHFDHLANHIKVSIRIVMWGFILLWHLIVLYVVFKLDESYTPSKVSIRAGDGFHNLKEIKTVELMKPTGWVYLSLSGADPR
;
A
#
# COMPACT_ATOMS: atom_id res chain seq x y z
N MET A 1 -40.45 31.48 17.74
CA MET A 1 -39.26 30.81 18.31
C MET A 1 -39.28 29.36 17.89
N LEU A 2 -38.31 28.89 17.09
CA LEU A 2 -38.16 27.46 16.84
C LEU A 2 -37.77 26.78 18.16
N PRO A 3 -38.34 25.61 18.51
CA PRO A 3 -37.97 24.93 19.74
C PRO A 3 -36.50 24.53 19.65
N VAL A 4 -35.73 24.87 20.68
CA VAL A 4 -34.26 24.68 20.78
C VAL A 4 -33.83 23.26 20.36
N ASN A 5 -34.65 22.26 20.66
CA ASN A 5 -34.43 20.86 20.29
C ASN A 5 -34.37 20.63 18.76
N LYS A 6 -35.18 21.34 17.96
CA LYS A 6 -35.14 21.22 16.49
C LYS A 6 -33.87 21.81 15.89
N VAL A 7 -33.35 22.89 16.47
CA VAL A 7 -32.09 23.51 16.05
C VAL A 7 -30.92 22.58 16.38
N LEU A 8 -30.92 22.00 17.58
CA LEU A 8 -29.88 21.09 18.04
C LEU A 8 -29.80 19.81 17.19
N ILE A 9 -30.94 19.18 16.88
CA ILE A 9 -31.00 17.98 16.03
C ILE A 9 -30.48 18.26 14.62
N LYS A 10 -30.84 19.42 14.04
CA LYS A 10 -30.34 19.81 12.71
C LYS A 10 -28.83 20.03 12.70
N LEU A 11 -28.31 20.65 13.76
CA LEU A 11 -26.88 20.88 13.92
C LEU A 11 -26.11 19.55 14.06
N LEU A 12 -26.60 18.63 14.90
CA LEU A 12 -26.04 17.27 15.04
C LEU A 12 -26.02 16.52 13.70
N GLY A 13 -27.11 16.57 12.93
CA GLY A 13 -27.16 15.93 11.61
C GLY A 13 -26.15 16.49 10.60
N HIS A 14 -25.90 17.80 10.63
CA HIS A 14 -24.84 18.41 9.81
C HIS A 14 -23.44 17.93 10.20
N PHE A 15 -23.17 17.76 11.50
CA PHE A 15 -21.90 17.22 11.99
C PHE A 15 -21.71 15.75 11.60
N ASP A 16 -22.74 14.92 11.72
CA ASP A 16 -22.68 13.51 11.30
C ASP A 16 -22.44 13.38 9.79
N HIS A 17 -23.13 14.19 8.98
CA HIS A 17 -22.93 14.21 7.54
C HIS A 17 -21.50 14.63 7.16
N LEU A 18 -20.96 15.67 7.82
CA LEU A 18 -19.59 16.11 7.63
C LEU A 18 -18.57 15.04 8.06
N ALA A 19 -18.77 14.41 9.21
CA ALA A 19 -17.90 13.35 9.72
C ALA A 19 -17.89 12.13 8.78
N ASN A 20 -19.04 11.78 8.23
CA ASN A 20 -19.15 10.70 7.23
C ASN A 20 -18.43 11.07 5.94
N HIS A 21 -18.56 12.31 5.46
CA HIS A 21 -17.84 12.77 4.27
C HIS A 21 -16.32 12.72 4.47
N ILE A 22 -15.83 13.14 5.65
CA ILE A 22 -14.41 13.05 6.02
C ILE A 22 -13.94 11.59 6.05
N LYS A 23 -14.69 10.69 6.71
CA LYS A 23 -14.36 9.25 6.74
C LYS A 23 -14.30 8.63 5.35
N VAL A 24 -15.27 8.95 4.49
CA VAL A 24 -15.29 8.46 3.11
C VAL A 24 -14.09 8.99 2.33
N SER A 25 -13.76 10.27 2.47
CA SER A 25 -12.59 10.87 1.81
C SER A 25 -11.28 10.23 2.28
N ILE A 26 -11.11 10.00 3.59
CA ILE A 26 -9.93 9.31 4.14
C ILE A 26 -9.86 7.88 3.60
N ARG A 27 -10.99 7.16 3.57
CA ARG A 27 -11.03 5.81 2.99
C ARG A 27 -10.61 5.84 1.52
N ILE A 28 -11.17 6.71 0.69
CA ILE A 28 -10.83 6.78 -0.74
C ILE A 28 -9.33 7.06 -0.93
N VAL A 29 -8.78 8.03 -0.20
CA VAL A 29 -7.34 8.37 -0.27
C VAL A 29 -6.48 7.19 0.19
N MET A 30 -6.83 6.55 1.30
CA MET A 30 -6.08 5.41 1.85
C MET A 30 -6.14 4.19 0.93
N TRP A 31 -7.33 3.81 0.44
CA TRP A 31 -7.50 2.68 -0.48
C TRP A 31 -6.86 2.94 -1.85
N GLY A 32 -6.94 4.17 -2.38
CA GLY A 32 -6.25 4.55 -3.61
C GLY A 32 -4.73 4.44 -3.49
N PHE A 33 -4.17 4.90 -2.37
CA PHE A 33 -2.73 4.78 -2.10
C PHE A 33 -2.29 3.33 -1.90
N ILE A 34 -3.09 2.52 -1.18
CA ILE A 34 -2.86 1.08 -1.07
C ILE A 34 -2.83 0.44 -2.46
N LEU A 35 -3.80 0.75 -3.33
CA LEU A 35 -3.87 0.23 -4.70
C LEU A 35 -2.68 0.61 -5.59
N LEU A 36 -2.07 1.78 -5.39
CA LEU A 36 -0.90 2.23 -6.15
C LEU A 36 0.41 1.51 -5.77
N TRP A 37 0.51 0.95 -4.56
CA TRP A 37 1.77 0.42 -4.04
C TRP A 37 1.89 -1.11 -4.13
N HIS A 38 1.55 -1.68 -5.28
CA HIS A 38 1.52 -3.14 -5.46
C HIS A 38 2.67 -3.71 -6.29
N LEU A 39 3.54 -2.90 -6.87
CA LEU A 39 4.56 -3.38 -7.81
C LEU A 39 5.93 -2.77 -7.51
N ILE A 40 6.92 -3.64 -7.34
CA ILE A 40 8.34 -3.27 -7.35
C ILE A 40 8.94 -3.79 -8.66
N VAL A 41 9.68 -2.94 -9.37
CA VAL A 41 10.35 -3.31 -10.63
C VAL A 41 11.86 -3.14 -10.45
N LEU A 42 12.62 -4.20 -10.72
CA LEU A 42 14.08 -4.21 -10.65
C LEU A 42 14.65 -4.46 -12.04
N TYR A 43 15.71 -3.78 -12.44
CA TYR A 43 16.46 -4.14 -13.64
C TYR A 43 17.70 -4.92 -13.23
N VAL A 44 17.79 -6.18 -13.65
CA VAL A 44 18.85 -7.09 -13.22
C VAL A 44 19.35 -7.89 -14.41
N VAL A 45 20.67 -7.92 -14.65
CA VAL A 45 21.25 -8.61 -15.81
C VAL A 45 22.45 -9.47 -15.38
N PHE A 46 22.20 -10.78 -15.24
CA PHE A 46 23.20 -11.74 -14.77
C PHE A 46 24.49 -11.76 -15.60
N LYS A 47 24.38 -11.61 -16.92
CA LYS A 47 25.55 -11.63 -17.81
C LYS A 47 26.46 -10.42 -17.67
N LEU A 48 25.95 -9.30 -17.15
CA LEU A 48 26.73 -8.07 -16.97
C LEU A 48 27.33 -8.00 -15.56
N ASP A 49 26.57 -8.41 -14.54
CA ASP A 49 26.95 -8.27 -13.14
C ASP A 49 27.53 -9.56 -12.52
N GLU A 50 27.42 -10.70 -13.20
CA GLU A 50 27.91 -12.01 -12.78
C GLU A 50 27.54 -12.33 -11.31
N SER A 51 28.54 -12.47 -10.43
CA SER A 51 28.38 -12.79 -9.00
C SER A 51 27.78 -11.65 -8.17
N TYR A 52 27.77 -10.41 -8.69
CA TYR A 52 27.09 -9.27 -8.04
C TYR A 52 25.58 -9.29 -8.27
N THR A 53 25.09 -10.15 -9.16
CA THR A 53 23.66 -10.33 -9.39
C THR A 53 23.01 -10.92 -8.15
N PRO A 54 21.99 -10.27 -7.57
CA PRO A 54 21.30 -10.82 -6.41
C PRO A 54 20.59 -12.13 -6.79
N SER A 55 20.87 -13.20 -6.03
CA SER A 55 20.20 -14.50 -6.17
C SER A 55 18.88 -14.58 -5.39
N LYS A 56 18.70 -13.69 -4.42
CA LYS A 56 17.52 -13.63 -3.56
C LYS A 56 17.22 -12.20 -3.15
N VAL A 57 15.95 -11.81 -3.21
CA VAL A 57 15.44 -10.51 -2.78
C VAL A 57 14.37 -10.74 -1.71
N SER A 58 14.57 -10.16 -0.53
CA SER A 58 13.58 -10.12 0.56
C SER A 58 13.03 -8.70 0.66
N ILE A 59 11.71 -8.58 0.54
CA ILE A 59 10.98 -7.33 0.67
C ILE A 59 10.38 -7.30 2.07
N ARG A 60 10.68 -6.23 2.80
CA ARG A 60 10.23 -6.03 4.18
C ARG A 60 9.59 -4.67 4.35
N ALA A 61 8.50 -4.62 5.11
CA ALA A 61 7.76 -3.39 5.38
C ALA A 61 7.41 -3.27 6.87
N GLY A 62 7.31 -2.05 7.36
CA GLY A 62 7.05 -1.71 8.76
C GLY A 62 6.95 -0.19 8.92
N ASP A 63 6.57 0.25 10.11
CA ASP A 63 6.45 1.66 10.51
C ASP A 63 7.79 2.29 10.96
N GLY A 64 8.84 1.47 11.12
CA GLY A 64 10.19 1.91 11.39
C GLY A 64 11.21 0.77 11.20
N PHE A 65 12.50 1.11 11.18
CA PHE A 65 13.58 0.13 10.93
C PHE A 65 13.60 -1.04 11.92
N HIS A 66 13.09 -0.83 13.15
CA HIS A 66 13.06 -1.84 14.20
C HIS A 66 11.87 -2.82 14.08
N ASN A 67 10.89 -2.56 13.21
CA ASN A 67 9.67 -3.35 13.06
C ASN A 67 9.42 -3.78 11.61
N LEU A 68 10.47 -3.86 10.80
CA LEU A 68 10.37 -4.38 9.44
C LEU A 68 10.05 -5.89 9.47
N LYS A 69 8.89 -6.27 8.93
CA LYS A 69 8.50 -7.67 8.75
C LYS A 69 8.65 -8.05 7.29
N GLU A 70 9.12 -9.28 7.05
CA GLU A 70 9.19 -9.83 5.70
C GLU A 70 7.79 -10.07 5.15
N ILE A 71 7.52 -9.46 3.99
CA ILE A 71 6.22 -9.58 3.31
C ILE A 71 6.31 -10.45 2.06
N LYS A 72 7.48 -10.50 1.42
CA LYS A 72 7.71 -11.34 0.25
C LYS A 72 9.19 -11.65 0.08
N THR A 73 9.49 -12.87 -0.35
CA THR A 73 10.83 -13.30 -0.71
C THR A 73 10.79 -13.93 -2.09
N VAL A 74 11.72 -13.54 -2.95
CA VAL A 74 11.81 -14.02 -4.33
C VAL A 74 13.23 -14.49 -4.61
N GLU A 75 13.33 -15.67 -5.20
CA GLU A 75 14.60 -16.22 -5.71
C GLU A 75 14.74 -15.84 -7.19
N LEU A 76 15.95 -15.39 -7.56
CA LEU A 76 16.28 -14.94 -8.90
C LEU A 76 17.32 -15.89 -9.51
N MET A 77 16.90 -16.65 -10.52
CA MET A 77 17.79 -17.59 -11.22
C MET A 77 18.33 -16.95 -12.50
N LYS A 78 19.50 -16.31 -12.40
CA LYS A 78 20.20 -15.67 -13.53
C LYS A 78 19.27 -14.74 -14.35
N PRO A 79 18.60 -13.77 -13.70
CA PRO A 79 17.66 -12.88 -14.37
C PRO A 79 18.34 -12.05 -15.47
N THR A 80 17.60 -11.67 -16.50
CA THR A 80 18.08 -10.81 -17.58
C THR A 80 16.98 -9.83 -17.96
N GLY A 81 17.12 -8.58 -17.53
CA GLY A 81 16.20 -7.48 -17.82
C GLY A 81 15.32 -7.07 -16.63
N TRP A 82 14.11 -6.62 -16.92
CA TRP A 82 13.14 -6.16 -15.91
C TRP A 82 12.51 -7.33 -15.15
N VAL A 83 12.55 -7.27 -13.82
CA VAL A 83 11.92 -8.21 -12.89
C VAL A 83 10.79 -7.50 -12.18
N TYR A 84 9.58 -8.05 -12.29
CA TYR A 84 8.35 -7.49 -11.74
C TYR A 84 7.94 -8.26 -10.48
N LEU A 85 8.00 -7.59 -9.33
CA LEU A 85 7.70 -8.17 -8.02
C LEU A 85 6.37 -7.59 -7.51
N SER A 86 5.29 -8.35 -7.71
CA SER A 86 3.98 -7.97 -7.15
C SER A 86 3.96 -8.16 -5.63
N LEU A 87 3.44 -7.17 -4.90
CA LEU A 87 3.21 -7.21 -3.46
C LEU A 87 1.79 -7.67 -3.10
N SER A 88 0.90 -7.83 -4.08
CA SER A 88 -0.42 -8.41 -3.83
C SER A 88 -0.28 -9.88 -3.44
N GLY A 89 -0.98 -10.32 -2.40
CA GLY A 89 -0.97 -11.72 -1.93
C GLY A 89 -1.54 -12.75 -2.91
N ALA A 90 -2.01 -12.33 -4.08
CA ALA A 90 -2.29 -13.23 -5.20
C ALA A 90 -0.96 -13.58 -5.88
N ASP A 91 -0.39 -14.73 -5.50
CA ASP A 91 0.67 -15.38 -6.27
C ASP A 91 0.00 -16.04 -7.49
N PRO A 92 0.22 -15.56 -8.73
CA PRO A 92 -0.44 -16.10 -9.91
C PRO A 92 0.29 -17.34 -10.47
N ARG A 93 0.88 -18.17 -9.61
CA ARG A 93 1.51 -19.43 -10.05
C ARG A 93 0.52 -20.31 -10.80
#